data_AF-V4HQQ8-F1
#
_entry.id   AF-V4HQQ8-F1
#
_cell.length_a   1.000
_cell.length_b   1.000
_cell.length_c   1.000
_cell.angle_alpha   90.00
_cell.angle_beta   90.00
_cell.angle_gamma   90.00
#
_symmetry.space_group_name_H-M   'P 1'
#
loop_
_entity.id
_entity.type
_entity.pdbx_description
1 polymer ?
#
loop_
_entity_poly.entity_id
_entity_poly.type
_entity_poly.pdbx_seq_one_letter_code
_entity_poly.pdbx_strand_id
1 'polypeptide(L)'
;MMASRVLVTTILAIVVAAYFNSYFDESVRQVRTVLGKSYQSKPYEFRVSEDGALVRFEVYGNMPDNTWKSVEFEVFDPNEQYLFTLSRELWTETGRDSEGFWRESQGDLDFTIRLAEAGIYNVVLHVSNGPHSYGPSRKKDFRFKVTELRGDAAAFLVLLFILVPIALLCGVIVFKHIEMHNKYGSRNDSYDLDFKPVGWLLALYSVLLIFAYFLAQNDSDADIDYHRKAAYKKHLAVDRHMREHSLSSAGYRTRSGVGGK
;
A
#
# COMPACT_ATOMS: atom_id res chain seq x y z
N MET A 1 -10.41 8.79 -38.07
CA MET A 1 -10.23 9.94 -37.14
C MET A 1 -10.81 9.72 -35.73
N MET A 2 -11.98 9.08 -35.57
CA MET A 2 -12.59 8.81 -34.26
C MET A 2 -11.68 7.99 -33.30
N ALA A 3 -11.06 6.91 -33.78
CA ALA A 3 -10.18 6.07 -32.96
C ALA A 3 -8.96 6.83 -32.39
N SER A 4 -8.41 7.78 -33.15
CA SER A 4 -7.29 8.63 -32.69
C SER A 4 -7.73 9.58 -31.57
N ARG A 5 -8.95 10.15 -31.66
CA ARG A 5 -9.49 11.01 -30.60
C ARG A 5 -9.78 10.23 -29.32
N VAL A 6 -10.39 9.05 -29.44
CA VAL A 6 -10.61 8.15 -28.30
C VAL A 6 -9.29 7.81 -27.62
N LEU A 7 -8.29 7.40 -28.41
CA LEU A 7 -6.95 7.11 -27.90
C LEU A 7 -6.35 8.30 -27.10
N VAL A 8 -6.41 9.51 -27.65
CA VAL A 8 -5.90 10.73 -26.96
C VAL A 8 -6.66 10.96 -25.65
N THR A 9 -7.98 10.85 -25.65
CA THR A 9 -8.79 11.06 -24.43
C THR A 9 -8.52 9.99 -23.36
N THR A 10 -8.32 8.73 -23.76
CA THR A 10 -7.98 7.65 -22.84
C THR A 10 -6.57 7.83 -22.27
N ILE A 11 -5.59 8.25 -23.09
CA ILE A 11 -4.24 8.59 -22.62
C ILE A 11 -4.29 9.71 -21.59
N LEU A 12 -5.07 10.77 -21.85
CA LEU A 12 -5.25 11.87 -20.90
C LEU A 12 -5.85 11.37 -19.57
N ALA A 13 -6.87 10.51 -19.63
CA ALA A 13 -7.46 9.91 -18.44
C ALA A 13 -6.46 9.04 -17.65
N ILE A 14 -5.60 8.29 -18.34
CA ILE A 14 -4.51 7.50 -17.72
C ILE A 14 -3.53 8.43 -17.00
N VAL A 15 -3.10 9.53 -17.64
CA VAL A 15 -2.17 10.49 -17.02
C VAL A 15 -2.78 11.11 -15.77
N VAL A 16 -4.05 11.51 -15.83
CA VAL A 16 -4.76 12.07 -14.67
C VAL A 16 -4.92 11.03 -13.56
N ALA A 17 -5.29 9.80 -13.89
CA ALA A 17 -5.40 8.71 -12.91
C ALA A 17 -4.05 8.38 -12.25
N ALA A 18 -2.96 8.34 -13.03
CA ALA A 18 -1.61 8.10 -12.52
C ALA A 18 -1.14 9.24 -11.62
N TYR A 19 -1.44 10.50 -11.99
CA TYR A 19 -1.18 11.66 -11.15
C TYR A 19 -1.90 11.54 -9.81
N PHE A 20 -3.21 11.27 -9.80
CA PHE A 20 -3.96 11.12 -8.55
C PHE A 20 -3.52 9.91 -7.73
N ASN A 21 -3.20 8.78 -8.36
CA ASN A 21 -2.63 7.63 -7.67
C ASN A 21 -1.36 8.03 -6.92
N SER A 22 -0.44 8.73 -7.58
CA SER A 22 0.79 9.23 -6.94
C SER A 22 0.52 10.27 -5.86
N TYR A 23 -0.48 11.14 -6.06
CA TYR A 23 -0.85 12.18 -5.10
C TYR A 23 -1.40 11.57 -3.81
N PHE A 24 -2.31 10.59 -3.90
CA PHE A 24 -2.89 9.96 -2.71
C PHE A 24 -1.92 9.01 -2.00
N ASP A 25 -1.00 8.38 -2.74
CA ASP A 25 0.05 7.53 -2.16
C ASP A 25 1.15 8.32 -1.41
N GLU A 26 1.21 9.63 -1.63
CA GLU A 26 2.20 10.48 -0.97
C GLU A 26 1.87 10.69 0.52
N SER A 27 2.90 10.67 1.35
CA SER A 27 2.78 10.99 2.76
C SER A 27 2.37 12.45 2.99
N VAL A 28 1.45 12.71 3.91
CA VAL A 28 1.08 14.07 4.36
C VAL A 28 2.29 14.81 4.94
N ARG A 29 3.19 14.07 5.60
CA ARG A 29 4.42 14.60 6.21
C ARG A 29 5.61 13.73 5.88
N GLN A 30 6.76 14.37 5.66
CA GLN A 30 8.02 13.65 5.57
C GLN A 30 8.38 13.04 6.93
N VAL A 31 8.26 11.72 7.04
CA VAL A 31 8.67 10.97 8.23
C VAL A 31 10.02 10.34 7.98
N ARG A 32 10.95 10.52 8.93
CA ARG A 32 12.26 9.89 8.86
C ARG A 32 12.15 8.41 9.17
N THR A 33 12.82 7.59 8.38
CA THR A 33 13.00 6.17 8.70
C THR A 33 13.89 6.02 9.93
N VAL A 34 13.43 5.23 10.90
CA VAL A 34 14.12 4.99 12.17
C VAL A 34 14.63 3.56 12.25
N LEU A 35 15.67 3.34 13.07
CA LEU A 35 16.23 2.01 13.28
C LEU A 35 15.37 1.21 14.27
N GLY A 36 14.95 0.00 13.90
CA GLY A 36 14.09 -0.85 14.74
C GLY A 36 14.67 -1.11 16.12
N LYS A 37 15.99 -1.34 16.21
CA LYS A 37 16.70 -1.59 17.48
C LYS A 37 16.52 -0.48 18.52
N SER A 38 16.34 0.77 18.08
CA SER A 38 16.15 1.91 18.98
C SER A 38 14.78 1.95 19.65
N TYR A 39 13.81 1.16 19.17
CA TYR A 39 12.42 1.18 19.63
C TYR A 39 11.92 -0.19 20.13
N GLN A 40 12.83 -1.17 20.33
CA GLN A 40 12.47 -2.45 20.95
C GLN A 40 12.20 -2.34 22.46
N SER A 41 12.71 -1.29 23.11
CA SER A 41 12.59 -1.09 24.56
C SER A 41 11.83 0.19 24.94
N LYS A 42 11.29 0.91 23.95
CA LYS A 42 10.51 2.13 24.17
C LYS A 42 9.45 2.28 23.07
N PRO A 43 8.27 2.83 23.38
CA PRO A 43 7.28 3.13 22.36
C PRO A 43 7.81 4.10 21.30
N TYR A 44 7.35 3.91 20.06
CA TYR A 44 7.48 4.87 18.98
C TYR A 44 6.19 5.69 18.87
N GLU A 45 6.29 6.99 19.11
CA GLU A 45 5.16 7.91 18.99
C GLU A 45 5.04 8.42 17.56
N PHE A 46 3.81 8.47 17.05
CA PHE A 46 3.49 9.13 15.79
C PHE A 46 2.16 9.88 15.90
N ARG A 47 2.01 10.96 15.12
CA ARG A 47 0.80 11.78 15.13
C ARG A 47 -0.04 11.49 13.90
N VAL A 48 -1.33 11.34 14.13
CA VAL A 48 -2.39 11.31 13.12
C VAL A 48 -3.09 12.66 13.13
N SER A 49 -3.27 13.26 11.94
CA SER A 49 -3.76 14.64 11.85
C SER A 49 -5.27 14.77 11.78
N GLU A 50 -5.97 13.76 11.27
CA GLU A 50 -7.43 13.73 11.10
C GLU A 50 -8.04 12.38 11.45
N ASP A 51 -9.33 12.40 11.81
CA ASP A 51 -10.10 11.19 12.08
C ASP A 51 -10.24 10.37 10.79
N GLY A 52 -10.17 9.04 10.90
CA GLY A 52 -10.25 8.14 9.74
C GLY A 52 -8.99 8.11 8.86
N ALA A 53 -7.93 8.84 9.20
CA ALA A 53 -6.72 8.97 8.39
C ALA A 53 -6.09 7.60 8.05
N LEU A 54 -5.58 7.50 6.83
CA LEU A 54 -4.93 6.30 6.33
C LEU A 54 -3.45 6.30 6.71
N VAL A 55 -3.00 5.30 7.46
CA VAL A 55 -1.61 5.19 7.92
C VAL A 55 -0.94 3.95 7.34
N ARG A 56 0.28 4.14 6.83
CA ARG A 56 1.16 3.10 6.30
C ARG A 56 2.32 2.84 7.25
N PHE A 57 2.46 1.58 7.65
CA PHE A 57 3.61 1.03 8.35
C PHE A 57 4.54 0.42 7.31
N GLU A 58 5.77 0.92 7.20
CA GLU A 58 6.76 0.41 6.27
C GLU A 58 7.98 -0.11 7.03
N VAL A 59 8.46 -1.30 6.65
CA VAL A 59 9.62 -1.96 7.21
C VAL A 59 10.58 -2.29 6.09
N TYR A 60 11.84 -1.95 6.26
CA TYR A 60 12.91 -2.18 5.28
C TYR A 60 14.09 -2.83 5.97
N GLY A 61 14.58 -3.95 5.45
CA GLY A 61 15.75 -4.61 5.99
C GLY A 61 16.17 -5.83 5.18
N ASN A 62 17.47 -5.99 4.95
CA ASN A 62 17.98 -7.16 4.25
C ASN A 62 18.33 -8.25 5.25
N MET A 63 17.79 -9.46 5.08
CA MET A 63 18.14 -10.60 5.92
C MET A 63 19.34 -11.38 5.36
N PRO A 64 20.25 -11.89 6.22
CA PRO A 64 21.21 -12.92 5.83
C PRO A 64 20.52 -14.16 5.24
N ASP A 65 21.26 -14.92 4.43
CA ASP A 65 20.75 -16.11 3.76
C ASP A 65 20.27 -17.16 4.77
N ASN A 66 19.10 -17.74 4.49
CA ASN A 66 18.39 -18.71 5.34
C ASN A 66 18.10 -18.18 6.75
N THR A 67 17.74 -16.91 6.85
CA THR A 67 17.32 -16.29 8.11
C THR A 67 16.06 -15.47 7.92
N TRP A 68 15.33 -15.31 9.02
CA TRP A 68 14.14 -14.49 9.07
C TRP A 68 14.11 -13.63 10.33
N LYS A 69 13.33 -12.56 10.26
CA LYS A 69 13.02 -11.66 11.35
C LYS A 69 11.54 -11.28 11.28
N SER A 70 10.79 -11.70 12.29
CA SER A 70 9.41 -11.26 12.46
C SER A 70 9.38 -9.98 13.27
N VAL A 71 8.58 -9.03 12.79
CA VAL A 71 8.40 -7.69 13.33
C VAL A 71 6.93 -7.52 13.65
N GLU A 72 6.66 -7.25 14.91
CA GLU A 72 5.31 -7.03 15.43
C GLU A 72 5.18 -5.60 15.94
N PHE A 73 4.15 -4.91 15.46
CA PHE A 73 3.77 -3.57 15.91
C PHE A 73 2.47 -3.68 16.69
N GLU A 74 2.54 -3.53 18.01
CA GLU A 74 1.36 -3.30 18.84
C GLU A 74 1.02 -1.82 18.81
N VAL A 75 -0.17 -1.47 18.34
CA VAL A 75 -0.60 -0.08 18.16
C VAL A 75 -1.62 0.28 19.24
N PHE A 76 -1.38 1.41 19.87
CA PHE A 76 -2.21 1.98 20.93
C PHE A 76 -2.72 3.35 20.51
N ASP A 77 -3.96 3.63 20.88
CA ASP A 77 -4.64 4.89 20.61
C ASP A 77 -4.10 6.06 21.47
N PRO A 78 -4.62 7.29 21.29
CA PRO A 78 -4.23 8.45 22.10
C PRO A 78 -4.55 8.34 23.59
N ASN A 79 -5.45 7.43 23.97
CA ASN A 79 -5.79 7.11 25.35
C ASN A 79 -5.00 5.91 25.88
N GLU A 80 -3.95 5.50 25.16
CA GLU A 80 -3.09 4.35 25.49
C GLU A 80 -3.82 2.99 25.52
N GLN A 81 -4.97 2.89 24.85
CA GLN A 81 -5.71 1.64 24.71
C GLN A 81 -5.20 0.85 23.51
N TYR A 82 -5.03 -0.45 23.70
CA TYR A 82 -4.61 -1.35 22.63
C TYR A 82 -5.67 -1.43 21.51
N LEU A 83 -5.24 -1.23 20.27
CA LEU A 83 -6.10 -1.36 19.09
C LEU A 83 -5.91 -2.69 18.38
N PHE A 84 -4.67 -2.99 17.97
CA PHE A 84 -4.33 -4.17 17.19
C PHE A 84 -2.82 -4.44 17.20
N THR A 85 -2.45 -5.64 16.75
CA THR A 85 -1.07 -6.04 16.46
C THR A 85 -0.92 -6.31 14.97
N LEU A 86 0.05 -5.69 14.34
CA LEU A 86 0.50 -5.99 12.98
C LEU A 86 1.74 -6.87 13.03
N SER A 87 1.73 -8.05 12.39
CA SER A 87 2.88 -8.97 12.35
C SER A 87 3.32 -9.26 10.91
N ARG A 88 4.59 -8.99 10.61
CA ARG A 88 5.20 -9.19 9.29
C ARG A 88 6.60 -9.76 9.40
N GLU A 89 7.04 -10.48 8.37
CA GLU A 89 8.33 -11.17 8.38
C GLU A 89 9.24 -10.70 7.23
N LEU A 90 10.46 -10.31 7.58
CA LEU A 90 11.57 -10.17 6.66
C LEU A 90 12.30 -11.50 6.59
N TRP A 91 12.64 -11.98 5.40
CA TRP A 91 13.33 -13.26 5.25
C TRP A 91 14.21 -13.29 4.01
N THR A 92 15.20 -14.17 4.01
CA THR A 92 15.97 -14.55 2.83
C THR A 92 16.13 -16.06 2.87
N GLU A 93 15.78 -16.74 1.77
CA GLU A 93 15.98 -18.18 1.59
C GLU A 93 16.88 -18.42 0.37
N THR A 94 17.66 -19.48 0.46
CA THR A 94 18.56 -19.91 -0.62
C THR A 94 18.49 -21.42 -0.74
N GLY A 95 18.65 -21.92 -1.96
CA GLY A 95 18.63 -23.34 -2.22
C GLY A 95 19.31 -23.70 -3.52
N ARG A 96 19.27 -25.00 -3.84
CA ARG A 96 19.79 -25.54 -5.08
C ARG A 96 18.85 -26.62 -5.59
N ASP A 97 18.46 -26.52 -6.85
CA ASP A 97 17.66 -27.51 -7.56
C ASP A 97 18.30 -27.86 -8.91
N SER A 98 17.54 -28.53 -9.79
CA SER A 98 17.98 -28.91 -11.13
C SER A 98 18.20 -27.72 -12.08
N GLU A 99 17.61 -26.56 -11.79
CA GLU A 99 17.75 -25.33 -12.57
C GLU A 99 18.94 -24.48 -12.09
N GLY A 100 19.39 -24.69 -10.85
CA GLY A 100 20.64 -24.12 -10.35
C GLY A 100 20.54 -23.68 -8.90
N PHE A 101 21.36 -22.69 -8.55
CA PHE A 101 21.26 -22.01 -7.27
C PHE A 101 20.16 -20.95 -7.35
N TRP A 102 19.25 -20.94 -6.38
CA TRP A 102 18.23 -19.92 -6.25
C TRP A 102 18.34 -19.17 -4.93
N ARG A 103 17.82 -17.95 -4.93
CA ARG A 103 17.77 -17.05 -3.78
C ARG A 103 16.48 -16.25 -3.85
N GLU A 104 15.68 -16.34 -2.80
CA GLU A 104 14.46 -15.56 -2.61
C GLU A 104 14.59 -14.70 -1.36
N SER A 105 13.95 -13.54 -1.35
CA SER A 105 14.00 -12.66 -0.19
C SER A 105 12.81 -11.71 -0.13
N GLN A 106 12.35 -11.43 1.08
CA GLN A 106 11.42 -10.36 1.42
C GLN A 106 12.14 -9.32 2.28
N GLY A 107 12.57 -8.21 1.66
CA GLY A 107 13.34 -7.15 2.33
C GLY A 107 12.53 -5.90 2.69
N ASP A 108 11.40 -5.69 2.01
CA ASP A 108 10.57 -4.51 2.17
C ASP A 108 9.12 -4.94 2.40
N LEU A 109 8.45 -4.34 3.37
CA LEU A 109 7.09 -4.67 3.76
C LEU A 109 6.32 -3.38 4.01
N ASP A 110 5.09 -3.32 3.51
CA ASP A 110 4.16 -2.26 3.84
C ASP A 110 2.83 -2.83 4.35
N PHE A 111 2.17 -2.04 5.18
CA PHE A 111 0.82 -2.31 5.63
C PHE A 111 0.08 -1.01 5.84
N THR A 112 -1.08 -0.90 5.21
CA THR A 112 -1.92 0.29 5.29
C THR A 112 -3.20 0.00 6.07
N ILE A 113 -3.54 0.89 7.01
CA ILE A 113 -4.72 0.80 7.86
C ILE A 113 -5.24 2.20 8.22
N ARG A 114 -6.55 2.35 8.30
CA ARG A 114 -7.18 3.58 8.79
C ARG A 114 -7.19 3.59 10.32
N LEU A 115 -6.97 4.75 10.92
CA LEU A 115 -7.09 4.99 12.35
C LEU A 115 -8.30 5.89 12.60
N ALA A 116 -9.12 5.54 13.59
CA ALA A 116 -10.44 6.16 13.79
C ALA A 116 -10.35 7.62 14.27
N GLU A 117 -9.40 7.93 15.15
CA GLU A 117 -9.31 9.23 15.82
C GLU A 117 -8.00 9.95 15.48
N ALA A 118 -8.05 11.27 15.39
CA ALA A 118 -6.85 12.11 15.36
C ALA A 118 -6.17 12.11 16.73
N GLY A 119 -4.83 12.15 16.75
CA GLY A 119 -4.09 12.20 18.01
C GLY A 119 -2.68 11.65 17.93
N ILE A 120 -2.08 11.43 19.10
CA ILE A 120 -0.74 10.84 19.23
C ILE A 120 -0.90 9.36 19.55
N TYR A 121 -0.46 8.51 18.64
CA TYR A 121 -0.50 7.07 18.78
C TYR A 121 0.85 6.55 19.25
N ASN A 122 0.81 5.41 19.92
CA ASN A 122 2.00 4.70 20.39
C ASN A 122 2.14 3.36 19.69
N VAL A 123 3.37 3.03 19.29
CA VAL A 123 3.69 1.72 18.73
C VAL A 123 4.74 1.04 19.59
N VAL A 124 4.43 -0.15 20.10
CA VAL A 124 5.40 -1.00 20.77
C VAL A 124 5.86 -2.07 19.79
N LEU A 125 7.18 -2.20 19.67
CA LEU A 125 7.83 -3.03 18.67
C LEU A 125 8.38 -4.31 19.31
N HIS A 126 7.89 -5.46 18.87
CA HIS A 126 8.45 -6.76 19.23
C HIS A 126 9.15 -7.40 18.04
N VAL A 127 10.27 -8.07 18.30
CA VAL A 127 11.11 -8.65 17.25
C VAL A 127 11.55 -10.05 17.65
N SER A 128 11.26 -11.02 16.79
CA SER A 128 11.75 -12.39 16.90
C SER A 128 12.59 -12.76 15.67
N ASN A 129 13.50 -13.73 15.83
CA ASN A 129 14.46 -14.09 14.78
C ASN A 129 14.57 -15.61 14.63
N GLY A 130 14.77 -16.06 13.40
CA GLY A 130 15.01 -17.47 13.04
C GLY A 130 16.44 -17.96 13.25
N PRO A 131 16.66 -19.29 13.14
CA PRO A 131 17.98 -19.89 13.33
C PRO A 131 19.01 -19.42 12.29
N HIS A 132 20.29 -19.42 12.70
CA HIS A 132 21.52 -18.96 12.00
C HIS A 132 22.00 -17.50 12.17
N SER A 133 21.78 -16.88 13.34
CA SER A 133 22.64 -15.78 13.80
C SER A 133 23.85 -16.28 14.61
N TYR A 134 24.71 -17.13 14.03
CA TYR A 134 26.02 -17.47 14.63
C TYR A 134 26.97 -16.26 14.48
N GLY A 135 26.83 -15.32 15.40
CA GLY A 135 27.74 -14.18 15.54
C GLY A 135 27.04 -12.90 15.98
N PRO A 136 27.54 -12.18 17.01
CA PRO A 136 26.97 -10.90 17.44
C PRO A 136 26.99 -9.80 16.35
N SER A 137 27.73 -10.02 15.27
CA SER A 137 28.00 -9.09 14.17
C SER A 137 27.15 -9.31 12.90
N ARG A 138 26.22 -10.28 12.87
CA ARG A 138 25.35 -10.55 11.69
C ARG A 138 23.86 -10.30 11.88
N LYS A 139 23.42 -9.80 13.05
CA LYS A 139 22.03 -9.34 13.24
C LYS A 139 21.84 -8.05 12.45
N LYS A 140 21.47 -8.17 11.17
CA LYS A 140 21.10 -7.00 10.36
C LYS A 140 19.84 -6.40 10.96
N ASP A 141 19.94 -5.16 11.39
CA ASP A 141 18.79 -4.39 11.84
C ASP A 141 17.90 -4.03 10.65
N PHE A 142 16.63 -3.80 10.93
CA PHE A 142 15.69 -3.22 9.98
C PHE A 142 15.46 -1.76 10.35
N ARG A 143 14.96 -1.03 9.38
CA ARG A 143 14.45 0.32 9.57
C ARG A 143 12.94 0.28 9.37
N PHE A 144 12.22 1.13 10.06
CA PHE A 144 10.79 1.28 9.84
C PHE A 144 10.40 2.74 9.83
N LYS A 145 9.23 3.03 9.27
CA LYS A 145 8.58 4.34 9.38
C LYS A 145 7.07 4.13 9.39
N VAL A 146 6.37 5.04 10.06
CA VAL A 146 4.92 5.11 10.08
C VAL A 146 4.55 6.44 9.44
N THR A 147 3.76 6.40 8.38
CA THR A 147 3.42 7.58 7.57
C THR A 147 1.93 7.68 7.39
N GLU A 148 1.39 8.88 7.60
CA GLU A 148 0.02 9.23 7.24
C GLU A 148 -0.02 9.54 5.74
N LEU A 149 -0.93 8.91 5.01
CA LEU A 149 -1.15 9.07 3.57
C LEU A 149 -2.27 10.09 3.34
N ARG A 150 -2.26 10.75 2.18
CA ARG A 150 -3.32 11.70 1.80
C ARG A 150 -4.67 11.05 1.49
N GLY A 151 -4.70 9.74 1.29
CA GLY A 151 -5.92 8.98 1.02
C GLY A 151 -5.63 7.61 0.42
N ASP A 152 -6.70 6.89 0.06
CA ASP A 152 -6.58 5.55 -0.51
C ASP A 152 -6.41 5.59 -2.04
N ALA A 153 -5.19 5.33 -2.52
CA ALA A 153 -4.89 5.31 -3.95
C ALA A 153 -5.46 4.07 -4.69
N ALA A 154 -5.98 3.05 -3.99
CA ALA A 154 -6.37 1.78 -4.59
C ALA A 154 -7.44 1.93 -5.70
N ALA A 155 -8.37 2.88 -5.54
CA ALA A 155 -9.40 3.16 -6.55
C ALA A 155 -8.81 3.60 -7.89
N PHE A 156 -7.77 4.44 -7.86
CA PHE A 156 -7.07 4.89 -9.07
C PHE A 156 -6.24 3.77 -9.71
N LEU A 157 -5.68 2.87 -8.89
CA LEU A 157 -4.95 1.70 -9.36
C LEU A 157 -5.87 0.75 -10.16
N VAL A 158 -7.08 0.47 -9.65
CA VAL A 158 -8.10 -0.31 -10.38
C VAL A 158 -8.48 0.37 -11.69
N LEU A 159 -8.68 1.69 -11.66
CA LEU A 159 -9.04 2.47 -12.85
C LEU A 159 -7.92 2.43 -13.92
N LEU A 160 -6.65 2.53 -13.52
CA LEU A 160 -5.50 2.36 -14.40
C LEU A 160 -5.47 0.97 -15.06
N PHE A 161 -5.75 -0.09 -14.29
CA PHE A 161 -5.82 -1.46 -14.82
C PHE A 161 -6.92 -1.64 -15.88
N ILE A 162 -7.99 -0.84 -15.85
CA ILE A 162 -9.05 -0.86 -16.85
C ILE A 162 -8.69 0.02 -18.06
N LEU A 163 -8.16 1.23 -17.82
CA LEU A 163 -7.88 2.19 -18.89
C LEU A 163 -6.70 1.77 -19.79
N VAL A 164 -5.65 1.16 -19.23
CA VAL A 164 -4.46 0.77 -20.00
C VAL A 164 -4.79 -0.25 -21.11
N PRO A 165 -5.51 -1.36 -20.84
CA PRO A 165 -5.96 -2.27 -21.90
C PRO A 165 -6.82 -1.60 -22.98
N ILE A 166 -7.72 -0.69 -22.59
CA ILE A 166 -8.55 0.06 -23.53
C ILE A 166 -7.68 0.91 -24.47
N ALA A 167 -6.70 1.63 -23.91
CA ALA A 167 -5.76 2.42 -24.71
C ALA A 167 -4.95 1.54 -25.69
N LEU A 168 -4.50 0.35 -25.25
CA LEU A 168 -3.80 -0.60 -26.12
C LEU A 168 -4.67 -1.07 -27.29
N LEU A 169 -5.93 -1.44 -27.02
CA LEU A 169 -6.88 -1.86 -28.07
C LEU A 169 -7.14 -0.72 -29.07
N CYS A 170 -7.36 0.51 -28.58
CA CYS A 170 -7.51 1.69 -29.45
C CYS A 170 -6.23 1.95 -30.27
N GLY A 171 -5.07 1.76 -29.68
CA GLY A 171 -3.77 1.87 -30.35
C GLY A 171 -3.63 0.90 -31.52
N VAL A 172 -4.00 -0.38 -31.34
CA VAL A 172 -3.98 -1.39 -32.41
C VAL A 172 -4.91 -1.01 -33.56
N ILE A 173 -6.12 -0.51 -33.26
CA ILE A 173 -7.08 -0.07 -34.28
C ILE A 173 -6.53 1.11 -35.08
N VAL A 174 -5.96 2.12 -34.40
CA VAL A 174 -5.35 3.28 -35.03
C VAL A 174 -4.15 2.87 -35.89
N PHE A 175 -3.29 2.00 -35.37
CA PHE A 175 -2.11 1.51 -36.10
C PHE A 175 -2.51 0.77 -37.39
N LYS A 176 -3.45 -0.17 -37.31
CA LYS A 176 -3.98 -0.87 -38.50
C LYS A 176 -4.59 0.09 -39.50
N HIS A 177 -5.30 1.11 -39.02
CA HIS A 177 -5.91 2.12 -39.90
C HIS A 177 -4.85 2.95 -40.65
N ILE A 178 -3.78 3.37 -39.96
CA ILE A 178 -2.65 4.08 -40.57
C ILE A 178 -1.93 3.19 -41.59
N GLU A 179 -1.67 1.92 -41.25
CA GLU A 179 -1.03 0.96 -42.15
C GLU A 179 -1.85 0.75 -43.43
N MET A 180 -3.17 0.58 -43.31
CA MET A 180 -4.08 0.45 -44.44
C MET A 180 -4.08 1.70 -45.32
N HIS A 181 -4.11 2.89 -44.72
CA HIS A 181 -4.06 4.14 -45.48
C HIS A 181 -2.74 4.29 -46.25
N ASN A 182 -1.62 3.89 -45.65
CA ASN A 182 -0.31 3.91 -46.30
C ASN A 182 -0.21 2.91 -47.46
N LYS A 183 -0.85 1.74 -47.38
CA LYS A 183 -0.79 0.70 -48.43
C LYS A 183 -1.71 0.98 -49.62
N TYR A 184 -2.89 1.55 -49.39
CA TYR A 184 -3.94 1.63 -50.43
C TYR A 184 -4.17 3.03 -51.03
N GLY A 185 -3.40 4.03 -50.60
CA GLY A 185 -3.56 5.40 -51.07
C GLY A 185 -4.82 6.07 -50.51
N SER A 186 -4.76 7.40 -50.36
CA SER A 186 -5.80 8.18 -49.71
C SER A 186 -7.10 8.15 -50.49
N ARG A 187 -8.09 7.40 -50.00
CA ARG A 187 -9.49 7.56 -50.43
C ARG A 187 -10.07 8.69 -49.57
N ASN A 188 -10.46 9.78 -50.23
CA ASN A 188 -11.06 10.97 -49.64
C ASN A 188 -12.49 10.68 -49.13
N ASP A 189 -12.60 9.80 -48.15
CA ASP A 189 -13.86 9.56 -47.47
C ASP A 189 -13.99 10.65 -46.40
N SER A 190 -14.78 11.68 -46.71
CA SER A 190 -15.20 12.69 -45.74
C SER A 190 -16.17 12.05 -44.76
N TYR A 191 -15.62 11.40 -43.73
CA TYR A 191 -16.39 10.91 -42.61
C TYR A 191 -16.80 12.11 -41.74
N ASP A 192 -18.07 12.49 -41.86
CA ASP A 192 -18.67 13.53 -41.05
C ASP A 192 -18.55 13.18 -39.57
N LEU A 193 -18.07 14.15 -38.80
CA LEU A 193 -17.66 14.00 -37.42
C LEU A 193 -18.89 14.10 -36.53
N ASP A 194 -19.58 12.99 -36.28
CA ASP A 194 -20.52 12.99 -35.16
C ASP A 194 -19.69 13.10 -33.87
N PHE A 195 -19.71 14.28 -33.23
CA PHE A 195 -18.91 14.65 -32.06
C PHE A 195 -19.39 13.93 -30.78
N LYS A 196 -20.60 13.39 -30.83
CA LYS A 196 -21.33 12.79 -29.71
C LYS A 196 -20.57 11.68 -28.98
N PRO A 197 -19.99 10.64 -29.62
CA PRO A 197 -19.41 9.51 -28.90
C PRO A 197 -18.12 9.87 -28.13
N VAL A 198 -17.32 10.83 -28.63
CA VAL A 198 -16.13 11.31 -27.90
C VAL A 198 -16.54 12.15 -26.69
N GLY A 199 -17.59 12.97 -26.83
CA GLY A 199 -18.16 13.73 -25.71
C GLY A 199 -18.69 12.81 -24.59
N TRP A 200 -19.40 11.73 -24.95
CA TRP A 200 -19.87 10.74 -23.98
C TRP A 200 -18.75 10.02 -23.24
N LEU A 201 -17.66 9.65 -23.93
CA LEU A 201 -16.50 9.01 -23.31
C LEU A 201 -15.77 9.94 -22.34
N LEU A 202 -15.58 11.22 -22.72
CA LEU A 202 -15.01 12.21 -21.83
C LEU A 202 -15.86 12.39 -20.57
N ALA A 203 -17.18 12.53 -20.73
CA ALA A 203 -18.10 12.62 -19.60
C ALA A 203 -18.01 11.38 -18.69
N LEU A 204 -17.97 10.18 -19.28
CA LEU A 204 -17.82 8.93 -18.51
C LEU A 204 -16.49 8.88 -17.74
N TYR A 205 -15.36 9.21 -18.37
CA TYR A 205 -14.06 9.23 -17.68
C TYR A 205 -14.03 10.28 -16.58
N SER A 206 -14.60 11.47 -16.80
CA SER A 206 -14.71 12.49 -15.77
C SER A 206 -15.53 11.99 -14.57
N VAL A 207 -16.68 11.35 -14.81
CA VAL A 207 -17.51 10.78 -13.75
C VAL A 207 -16.75 9.70 -12.97
N LEU A 208 -16.05 8.79 -13.66
CA LEU A 208 -15.27 7.73 -13.01
C LEU A 208 -14.10 8.29 -12.19
N LEU A 209 -13.39 9.29 -12.70
CA LEU A 209 -12.29 9.95 -11.97
C LEU A 209 -12.80 10.72 -10.75
N ILE A 210 -13.93 11.43 -10.88
CA ILE A 210 -14.58 12.10 -9.75
C ILE A 210 -15.02 11.08 -8.71
N PHE A 211 -15.63 9.98 -9.13
CA PHE A 211 -16.03 8.91 -8.23
C PHE A 211 -14.83 8.27 -7.51
N ALA A 212 -13.75 7.97 -8.24
CA ALA A 212 -12.51 7.45 -7.65
C ALA A 212 -11.88 8.45 -6.66
N TYR A 213 -11.93 9.75 -6.96
CA TYR A 213 -11.48 10.80 -6.05
C TYR A 213 -12.27 10.80 -4.74
N PHE A 214 -13.60 10.73 -4.82
CA PHE A 214 -14.44 10.63 -3.62
C PHE A 214 -14.18 9.35 -2.83
N LEU A 215 -13.98 8.21 -3.50
CA LEU A 215 -13.61 6.97 -2.81
C LEU A 215 -12.25 7.07 -2.11
N ALA A 216 -11.26 7.71 -2.74
CA ALA A 216 -9.93 7.90 -2.18
C ALA A 216 -9.95 8.80 -0.93
N GLN A 217 -10.82 9.81 -0.92
CA GLN A 217 -11.03 10.73 0.21
C GLN A 217 -12.06 10.26 1.23
N ASN A 218 -12.78 9.17 0.98
CA ASN A 218 -13.84 8.78 1.89
C ASN A 218 -13.25 8.27 3.21
N ASP A 219 -13.24 9.14 4.22
CA ASP A 219 -12.76 8.87 5.58
C ASP A 219 -13.84 8.29 6.50
N SER A 220 -14.97 7.83 5.91
CA SER A 220 -16.14 7.30 6.61
C SER A 220 -15.84 5.95 7.29
N ASP A 221 -15.04 6.00 8.34
CA ASP A 221 -14.66 4.88 9.19
C ASP A 221 -14.65 5.41 10.64
N ALA A 222 -15.69 6.15 11.05
CA ALA A 222 -15.84 6.65 12.43
C ALA A 222 -15.89 5.51 13.46
N ASP A 223 -16.32 4.31 13.04
CA ASP A 223 -16.36 3.09 13.85
C ASP A 223 -15.56 1.96 13.17
N ILE A 224 -14.22 2.07 13.15
CA ILE A 224 -13.37 1.01 12.61
C ILE A 224 -13.43 -0.22 13.52
N ASP A 225 -14.18 -1.23 13.12
CA ASP A 225 -14.10 -2.55 13.75
C ASP A 225 -12.82 -3.28 13.31
N TYR A 226 -11.76 -3.10 14.11
CA TYR A 226 -10.48 -3.78 13.91
C TYR A 226 -10.59 -5.31 14.01
N HIS A 227 -11.58 -5.87 14.73
CA HIS A 227 -11.78 -7.32 14.77
C HIS A 227 -12.26 -7.83 13.42
N ARG A 228 -13.24 -7.15 12.83
CA ARG A 228 -13.72 -7.47 11.49
C ARG A 228 -12.59 -7.31 10.47
N LYS A 229 -11.78 -6.25 10.56
CA LYS A 229 -10.60 -6.07 9.67
C LYS A 229 -9.57 -7.19 9.86
N ALA A 230 -9.30 -7.62 11.09
CA ALA A 230 -8.38 -8.71 11.38
C ALA A 230 -8.83 -10.05 10.79
N ALA A 231 -10.15 -10.32 10.76
CA ALA A 231 -10.70 -11.55 10.17
C ALA A 231 -10.35 -11.71 8.68
N TYR A 232 -10.16 -10.61 7.94
CA TYR A 232 -9.81 -10.64 6.52
C TYR A 232 -8.31 -10.44 6.24
N LYS A 233 -7.51 -10.02 7.24
CA LYS A 233 -6.08 -9.71 7.06
C LYS A 233 -5.23 -10.63 7.94
N LYS A 234 -4.53 -11.60 7.33
CA LYS A 234 -3.67 -12.59 8.00
C LYS A 234 -2.58 -12.02 8.93
N HIS A 235 -2.20 -10.77 8.72
CA HIS A 235 -1.11 -10.09 9.43
C HIS A 235 -1.61 -9.09 10.47
N LEU A 236 -2.92 -8.99 10.65
CA LEU A 236 -3.55 -8.12 11.62
C LEU A 236 -4.25 -9.00 12.66
N ALA A 237 -3.90 -8.84 13.92
CA ALA A 237 -4.55 -9.52 15.03
C ALA A 237 -5.13 -8.49 16.00
N VAL A 238 -6.22 -8.84 16.67
CA VAL A 238 -6.77 -8.08 17.79
C VAL A 238 -6.92 -9.04 18.95
N ASP A 239 -6.00 -8.96 19.92
CA ASP A 239 -6.05 -9.80 21.12
C ASP A 239 -7.05 -9.23 22.13
N ARG A 240 -8.03 -10.06 22.51
CA ARG A 240 -9.05 -9.69 23.50
C ARG A 240 -8.43 -9.42 24.88
N HIS A 241 -7.40 -10.15 25.26
CA HIS A 241 -6.76 -9.97 26.57
C HIS A 241 -5.96 -8.67 26.65
N MET A 242 -5.36 -8.22 25.54
CA MET A 242 -4.62 -6.96 25.53
C MET A 242 -5.54 -5.73 25.54
N ARG A 243 -6.77 -5.83 25.03
CA ARG A 243 -7.74 -4.72 25.07
C ARG A 243 -8.15 -4.30 26.48
N GLU A 244 -8.02 -5.19 27.46
CA GLU A 244 -8.31 -4.88 28.87
C GLU A 244 -7.13 -4.16 29.56
N HIS A 245 -6.00 -3.98 28.86
CA HIS A 245 -4.78 -3.35 29.37
C HIS A 245 -4.47 -2.04 28.64
N SER A 246 -4.17 -0.98 29.40
CA SER A 246 -3.55 0.24 28.87
C SER A 246 -2.02 0.18 29.03
N LEU A 247 -1.28 0.97 28.24
CA LEU A 247 0.18 1.12 28.41
C LEU A 247 0.55 1.60 29.81
N SER A 248 -0.26 2.47 30.41
CA SER A 248 -0.12 2.99 31.78
C SER A 248 -0.50 2.01 32.89
N SER A 249 -1.11 0.86 32.58
CA SER A 249 -1.54 -0.09 33.61
C SER A 249 -0.32 -0.79 34.25
N ALA A 250 -0.34 -0.94 35.57
CA ALA A 250 0.75 -1.55 36.36
C ALA A 250 1.09 -3.01 35.98
N GLY A 251 0.29 -3.63 35.09
CA GLY A 251 0.48 -4.97 34.56
C GLY A 251 1.05 -5.03 33.13
N TYR A 252 1.25 -3.89 32.44
CA TYR A 252 1.82 -3.89 31.09
C TYR A 252 3.31 -4.26 31.15
N ARG A 253 3.59 -5.55 31.10
CA ARG A 253 4.92 -6.09 30.89
C ARG A 253 5.08 -6.27 29.39
N THR A 254 6.01 -5.52 28.78
CA THR A 254 6.46 -5.74 27.40
C THR A 254 6.74 -7.23 27.23
N ARG A 255 5.85 -7.93 26.54
CA ARG A 255 5.90 -9.38 26.43
C ARG A 255 7.05 -9.72 25.50
N SER A 256 8.26 -9.80 26.03
CA SER A 256 9.38 -10.46 25.36
C SER A 256 9.06 -11.94 25.29
N GLY A 257 8.23 -12.31 24.31
CA GLY A 257 7.74 -13.65 24.07
C GLY A 257 8.85 -14.55 23.56
N VAL A 258 9.46 -15.24 24.52
CA VAL A 258 10.27 -16.45 24.35
C VAL A 258 9.54 -17.44 23.43
N GLY A 259 10.27 -17.98 22.46
CA GLY A 259 9.76 -18.93 21.48
C GLY A 259 9.03 -20.12 22.10
N GLY A 260 7.90 -20.47 21.48
CA GLY A 260 7.18 -21.71 21.69
C GLY A 260 7.11 -22.46 20.36
N LYS A 261 7.69 -23.66 20.38
CA LYS A 261 7.87 -24.68 19.33
C LYS A 261 6.79 -24.78 18.25
#